data_AF-A0A963Z200-F1
#
_entry.id   AF-A0A963Z200-F1
#
_cell.length_a   1.000
_cell.length_b   1.000
_cell.length_c   1.000
_cell.angle_alpha   90.00
_cell.angle_beta   90.00
_cell.angle_gamma   90.00
#
_symmetry.space_group_name_H-M   'P 1'
#
loop_
_entity.id
_entity.type
_entity.pdbx_description
1 polymer ?
#
loop_
_entity_poly.entity_id
_entity_poly.type
_entity_poly.pdbx_seq_one_letter_code
_entity_poly.pdbx_strand_id
1 'polypeptide(L)'
;MTMRQSTSQHGETISRIGRRRPEASPEAQSLIACLEEAGATLLSLPPSGFSPRLRTSTLPVLREAAEAYGWSLTELRAPMPSASRISRMDRAMGYLSLIPQDRYLLRRIVGCRALVHPVNGRHLFSWRRLGELMGADHKAIQRWHADGIRIILDALRQQAAETGRPSSPATPPVMTAMPGRRAPSLDRL
;
A
#
# COMPACT_ATOMS: atom_id res chain seq x y z
N MET A 1 -4.92 -55.17 50.75
CA MET A 1 -5.20 -55.23 49.30
C MET A 1 -5.75 -53.86 48.90
N THR A 2 -4.86 -52.94 48.52
CA THR A 2 -4.78 -52.36 47.14
C THR A 2 -6.02 -51.48 46.87
N MET A 3 -5.95 -50.20 46.52
CA MET A 3 -4.94 -49.40 45.85
C MET A 3 -5.37 -47.92 45.92
N ARG A 4 -4.39 -47.04 45.71
CA ARG A 4 -4.49 -45.58 45.52
C ARG A 4 -5.60 -45.14 44.55
N GLN A 5 -6.11 -43.91 44.72
CA GLN A 5 -5.81 -42.83 43.76
C GLN A 5 -6.27 -41.43 44.23
N SER A 6 -5.28 -40.54 44.35
CA SER A 6 -5.38 -39.09 44.14
C SER A 6 -5.77 -38.78 42.69
N THR A 7 -6.01 -37.48 42.42
CA THR A 7 -6.34 -36.81 41.13
C THR A 7 -7.84 -36.56 40.96
N SER A 8 -8.36 -35.36 40.65
CA SER A 8 -7.77 -34.17 40.06
C SER A 8 -8.58 -32.93 40.42
N GLN A 9 -7.91 -31.95 41.02
CA GLN A 9 -8.21 -30.54 40.79
C GLN A 9 -7.75 -30.20 39.37
N HIS A 10 -8.58 -30.33 38.34
CA HIS A 10 -8.29 -29.81 36.99
C HIS A 10 -9.62 -29.45 36.32
N GLY A 11 -10.09 -28.22 36.52
CA GLY A 11 -11.39 -27.84 35.97
C GLY A 11 -11.68 -26.36 35.99
N GLU A 12 -10.70 -25.46 35.95
CA GLU A 12 -11.00 -24.03 35.81
C GLU A 12 -9.82 -23.21 35.31
N THR A 13 -9.32 -23.51 34.10
CA THR A 13 -8.38 -22.60 33.40
C THR A 13 -8.62 -22.60 31.90
N ILE A 14 -9.87 -22.58 31.46
CA ILE A 14 -10.19 -22.32 30.05
C ILE A 14 -11.49 -21.52 30.01
N SER A 15 -11.39 -20.20 29.82
CA SER A 15 -12.37 -19.34 29.11
C SER A 15 -12.29 -17.87 29.54
N ARG A 16 -11.11 -17.24 29.41
CA ARG A 16 -11.02 -15.76 29.35
C ARG A 16 -10.01 -15.24 28.32
N ILE A 17 -9.69 -16.03 27.29
CA ILE A 17 -9.18 -15.44 26.04
C ILE A 17 -10.41 -14.93 25.31
N GLY A 18 -10.91 -13.78 25.78
CA GLY A 18 -11.84 -12.97 25.03
C GLY A 18 -11.26 -12.83 23.63
N ARG A 19 -12.02 -13.27 22.64
CA ARG A 19 -11.78 -12.99 21.23
C ARG A 19 -11.72 -11.48 21.08
N ARG A 20 -10.54 -10.88 21.27
CA ARG A 20 -10.24 -9.54 20.79
C ARG A 20 -10.49 -9.63 19.30
N ARG A 21 -11.62 -9.08 18.85
CA ARG A 21 -11.79 -8.68 17.47
C ARG A 21 -10.48 -7.94 17.12
N PRO A 22 -9.74 -8.30 16.07
CA PRO A 22 -8.55 -7.55 15.72
C PRO A 22 -9.03 -6.15 15.32
N GLU A 23 -9.11 -5.25 16.30
CA GLU A 23 -9.13 -3.81 16.10
C GLU A 23 -7.98 -3.55 15.14
N ALA A 24 -8.26 -2.91 14.00
CA ALA A 24 -7.25 -2.68 12.97
C ALA A 24 -6.01 -2.06 13.63
N SER A 25 -4.82 -2.62 13.37
CA SER A 25 -3.56 -2.10 13.94
C SER A 25 -3.49 -0.57 13.76
N PRO A 26 -3.00 0.20 14.75
CA PRO A 26 -2.86 1.65 14.62
C PRO A 26 -2.17 2.08 13.31
N GLU A 27 -1.15 1.32 12.89
CA GLU A 27 -0.45 1.53 11.60
C GLU A 27 -1.37 1.36 10.39
N ALA A 28 -2.26 0.37 10.43
CA ALA A 28 -3.26 0.15 9.38
C ALA A 28 -4.26 1.30 9.32
N GLN A 29 -4.70 1.80 10.47
CA GLN A 29 -5.59 2.96 10.53
C GLN A 29 -4.90 4.22 9.98
N SER A 30 -3.64 4.45 10.33
CA SER A 30 -2.86 5.58 9.79
C SER A 30 -2.65 5.47 8.29
N LEU A 31 -2.39 4.27 7.76
CA LEU A 31 -2.27 4.05 6.32
C LEU A 31 -3.59 4.30 5.60
N ILE A 32 -4.70 3.80 6.13
CA ILE A 32 -6.05 4.05 5.59
C ILE A 32 -6.33 5.55 5.54
N ALA A 33 -6.12 6.27 6.65
CA ALA A 33 -6.32 7.72 6.71
C ALA A 33 -5.42 8.47 5.71
N CYS A 34 -4.18 8.02 5.52
CA CYS A 34 -3.25 8.58 4.54
C CYS A 34 -3.75 8.38 3.09
N LEU A 35 -4.27 7.20 2.77
CA LEU A 35 -4.86 6.91 1.46
C LEU A 35 -6.15 7.72 1.22
N GLU A 36 -6.99 7.87 2.24
CA GLU A 36 -8.21 8.67 2.18
C GLU A 36 -7.91 10.17 1.98
N GLU A 37 -6.91 10.72 2.68
CA GLU A 37 -6.45 12.10 2.45
C GLU A 37 -5.95 12.28 1.01
N ALA A 38 -5.20 11.30 0.51
CA ALA A 38 -4.70 11.31 -0.86
C ALA A 38 -5.84 11.25 -1.88
N GLY A 39 -6.87 10.42 -1.68
CA GLY A 39 -8.02 10.35 -2.56
C GLY A 39 -8.87 11.63 -2.56
N ALA A 40 -9.07 12.24 -1.39
CA ALA A 40 -9.72 13.55 -1.29
C ALA A 40 -8.91 14.64 -2.01
N THR A 41 -7.59 14.60 -1.88
CA THR A 41 -6.69 15.53 -2.58
C THR A 41 -6.77 15.34 -4.09
N LEU A 42 -6.77 14.10 -4.57
CA LEU A 42 -6.91 13.76 -5.98
C LEU A 42 -8.22 14.30 -6.57
N LEU A 43 -9.33 14.13 -5.85
CA LEU A 43 -10.66 14.61 -6.28
C LEU A 43 -10.82 16.13 -6.18
N SER A 44 -9.92 16.83 -5.47
CA SER A 44 -9.89 18.30 -5.43
C SER A 44 -9.12 18.91 -6.60
N LEU A 45 -8.39 18.08 -7.37
CA LEU A 45 -7.67 18.55 -8.54
C LEU A 45 -8.63 18.79 -9.71
N PRO A 46 -8.35 19.79 -10.58
CA PRO A 46 -9.12 19.98 -11.80
C PRO A 46 -9.05 18.73 -12.70
N PRO A 47 -10.11 18.44 -13.46
CA PRO A 47 -10.18 17.27 -14.35
C PRO A 47 -9.16 17.34 -15.50
N SER A 48 -8.53 18.50 -15.72
CA SER A 48 -7.52 18.73 -16.75
C SER A 48 -6.47 19.72 -16.28
N GLY A 49 -5.23 19.26 -16.22
CA GLY A 49 -4.02 20.04 -16.10
C GLY A 49 -2.84 19.10 -16.29
N PHE A 50 -1.93 19.42 -17.21
CA PHE A 50 -0.75 18.61 -17.51
C PHE A 50 0.15 18.62 -16.28
N SER A 51 -0.05 17.71 -15.33
CA SER A 51 0.92 17.51 -14.26
C SER A 51 2.04 16.67 -14.84
N PRO A 52 3.24 17.22 -15.06
CA PRO A 52 4.36 16.49 -15.66
C PRO A 52 4.85 15.31 -14.79
N ARG A 53 4.29 15.12 -13.58
CA ARG A 53 4.59 13.99 -12.70
C ARG A 53 3.45 12.99 -12.51
N LEU A 54 2.25 13.20 -13.08
CA LEU A 54 1.13 12.24 -13.02
C LEU A 54 1.36 11.03 -13.97
N ARG A 55 2.45 10.29 -13.74
CA ARG A 55 2.47 8.83 -13.93
C ARG A 55 1.61 8.12 -12.87
N THR A 56 0.85 8.84 -12.05
CA THR A 56 -0.22 8.29 -11.19
C THR A 56 -1.44 7.86 -12.02
N SER A 57 -1.49 8.24 -13.31
CA SER A 57 -2.44 7.78 -14.32
C SER A 57 -2.21 6.33 -14.81
N THR A 58 -1.23 5.61 -14.26
CA THR A 58 -0.85 4.24 -14.67
C THR A 58 -1.67 3.14 -13.99
N LEU A 59 -2.69 3.48 -13.20
CA LEU A 59 -3.65 2.52 -12.66
C LEU A 59 -4.99 2.71 -13.38
N PRO A 60 -5.26 1.97 -14.47
CA PRO A 60 -6.51 2.04 -15.24
C PRO A 60 -7.75 2.02 -14.35
N VAL A 61 -7.68 1.28 -13.25
CA VAL A 61 -8.74 1.14 -12.27
C VAL A 61 -9.14 2.43 -11.54
N LEU A 62 -8.19 3.31 -11.24
CA LEU A 62 -8.48 4.59 -10.59
C LEU A 62 -9.09 5.57 -11.61
N ARG A 63 -8.64 5.49 -12.86
CA ARG A 63 -9.17 6.27 -13.98
C ARG A 63 -10.62 5.87 -14.26
N GLU A 64 -10.90 4.59 -14.47
CA GLU A 64 -12.25 4.06 -14.67
C GLU A 64 -13.18 4.41 -13.50
N ALA A 65 -12.69 4.29 -12.26
CA ALA A 65 -13.49 4.62 -11.08
C ALA A 65 -13.77 6.13 -10.94
N ALA A 66 -12.82 6.98 -11.32
CA ALA A 66 -12.98 8.44 -11.30
C ALA A 66 -13.81 8.96 -12.48
N GLU A 67 -13.69 8.35 -13.66
CA GLU A 67 -14.49 8.67 -14.87
C GLU A 67 -15.93 8.20 -14.73
N ALA A 68 -16.17 7.01 -14.16
CA ALA A 68 -17.52 6.51 -13.85
C ALA A 68 -18.21 7.29 -12.73
N TYR A 69 -17.45 8.04 -11.93
CA TYR A 69 -18.01 8.98 -10.96
C TYR A 69 -18.42 10.26 -11.70
N GLY A 70 -19.68 10.27 -12.15
CA GLY A 70 -20.28 11.31 -12.98
C GLY A 70 -19.91 12.72 -12.58
N TRP A 71 -18.98 13.31 -13.34
CA TRP A 71 -18.66 14.72 -13.35
C TRP A 71 -19.86 15.52 -13.91
N SER A 72 -20.99 15.55 -13.20
CA SER A 72 -22.11 16.43 -13.51
C SER A 72 -21.89 17.81 -12.86
N LEU A 73 -21.08 18.63 -13.54
CA LEU A 73 -21.14 20.08 -13.76
C LEU A 73 -21.70 21.12 -12.74
N THR A 74 -21.98 20.86 -11.45
CA THR A 74 -22.52 21.95 -10.59
C THR A 74 -22.14 21.98 -9.11
N GLU A 75 -21.21 21.16 -8.62
CA GLU A 75 -20.91 21.12 -7.18
C GLU A 75 -19.72 22.00 -6.75
N LEU A 76 -19.84 22.63 -5.57
CA LEU A 76 -18.81 23.43 -4.89
C LEU A 76 -17.42 22.78 -5.05
N ARG A 77 -16.54 23.45 -5.79
CA ARG A 77 -15.17 22.97 -5.95
C ARG A 77 -14.47 23.01 -4.60
N ALA A 78 -13.94 21.87 -4.16
CA ALA A 78 -13.06 21.85 -3.01
C ALA A 78 -11.87 22.81 -3.22
N PRO A 79 -11.34 23.42 -2.15
CA PRO A 79 -10.21 24.34 -2.26
C PRO A 79 -9.01 23.63 -2.90
N MET A 80 -8.29 24.36 -3.77
CA MET A 80 -7.10 23.84 -4.45
C MET A 80 -6.07 23.34 -3.41
N PRO A 81 -5.57 22.10 -3.52
CA PRO A 81 -4.60 21.59 -2.56
C PRO A 81 -3.24 22.26 -2.71
N SER A 82 -2.50 22.39 -1.61
CA SER A 82 -1.11 22.88 -1.62
C SER A 82 -0.16 21.88 -2.28
N ALA A 83 1.00 22.36 -2.73
CA ALA A 83 2.06 21.52 -3.30
C ALA A 83 2.53 20.40 -2.35
N SER A 84 2.55 20.66 -1.03
CA SER A 84 2.88 19.64 -0.02
C SER A 84 1.82 18.53 0.05
N ARG A 85 0.52 18.87 -0.04
CA ARG A 85 -0.56 17.88 -0.11
C ARG A 85 -0.50 17.05 -1.38
N ILE A 86 -0.19 17.67 -2.52
CA ILE A 86 0.02 16.95 -3.79
C ILE A 86 1.19 15.98 -3.68
N SER A 87 2.31 16.40 -3.07
CA SER A 87 3.47 15.51 -2.86
C SER A 87 3.15 14.31 -1.96
N ARG A 88 2.36 14.53 -0.89
CA ARG A 88 1.87 13.43 -0.03
C ARG A 88 0.90 12.50 -0.78
N MET A 89 0.01 13.07 -1.60
CA MET A 89 -0.90 12.32 -2.45
C MET A 89 -0.16 11.40 -3.41
N ASP A 90 0.83 11.93 -4.16
CA ASP A 90 1.61 11.13 -5.12
C ASP A 90 2.33 9.97 -4.42
N ARG A 91 2.92 10.24 -3.25
CA ARG A 91 3.56 9.20 -2.42
C ARG A 91 2.56 8.12 -1.99
N ALA A 92 1.41 8.52 -1.44
CA ALA A 92 0.40 7.59 -0.93
C ALA A 92 -0.25 6.75 -2.05
N MET A 93 -0.59 7.37 -3.19
CA MET A 93 -1.12 6.66 -4.35
C MET A 93 -0.10 5.71 -4.95
N GLY A 94 1.19 6.03 -4.85
CA GLY A 94 2.29 5.13 -5.20
C GLY A 94 2.27 3.80 -4.43
N TYR A 95 1.78 3.77 -3.19
CA TYR A 95 1.73 2.54 -2.39
C TYR A 95 0.83 1.46 -2.97
N LEU A 96 -0.15 1.82 -3.82
CA LEU A 96 -0.99 0.84 -4.51
C LEU A 96 -0.18 -0.08 -5.43
N SER A 97 0.98 0.37 -5.91
CA SER A 97 1.90 -0.44 -6.73
C SER A 97 2.61 -1.54 -5.94
N LEU A 98 2.66 -1.44 -4.60
CA LEU A 98 3.24 -2.47 -3.72
C LEU A 98 2.38 -3.72 -3.64
N ILE A 99 1.08 -3.62 -3.98
CA ILE A 99 0.22 -4.80 -4.15
C ILE A 99 0.65 -5.50 -5.45
N PRO A 100 1.03 -6.80 -5.42
CA PRO A 100 1.45 -7.54 -6.60
C PRO A 100 0.46 -7.49 -7.77
N GLN A 101 0.95 -7.59 -9.01
CA GLN A 101 0.12 -7.45 -10.22
C GLN A 101 -0.92 -8.58 -10.36
N ASP A 102 -0.59 -9.79 -9.92
CA ASP A 102 -1.51 -10.94 -9.85
C ASP A 102 -2.67 -10.71 -8.87
N ARG A 103 -2.55 -9.72 -7.98
CA ARG A 103 -3.59 -9.33 -7.00
C ARG A 103 -4.29 -8.04 -7.39
N TYR A 104 -4.57 -7.86 -8.69
CA TYR A 104 -5.21 -6.66 -9.25
C TYR A 104 -6.53 -6.28 -8.55
N LEU A 105 -7.32 -7.28 -8.11
CA LEU A 105 -8.57 -7.06 -7.41
C LEU A 105 -8.37 -6.38 -6.04
N LEU A 106 -7.31 -6.72 -5.31
CA LEU A 106 -6.98 -6.03 -4.05
C LEU A 106 -6.58 -4.58 -4.31
N ARG A 107 -5.75 -4.36 -5.34
CA ARG A 107 -5.34 -3.01 -5.76
C ARG A 107 -6.55 -2.15 -6.13
N ARG A 108 -7.51 -2.75 -6.85
CA ARG A 108 -8.79 -2.11 -7.21
C ARG A 108 -9.60 -1.73 -5.97
N ILE A 109 -9.80 -2.66 -5.04
CA ILE A 109 -10.59 -2.41 -3.83
C ILE A 109 -9.95 -1.32 -2.96
N VAL A 110 -8.64 -1.40 -2.70
CA VAL A 110 -7.93 -0.39 -1.90
C VAL A 110 -7.96 0.97 -2.60
N GLY A 111 -7.70 1.01 -3.91
CA GLY A 111 -7.76 2.23 -4.70
C GLY A 111 -9.14 2.89 -4.68
N CYS A 112 -10.21 2.14 -4.92
CA CYS A 112 -11.58 2.68 -4.86
C CYS A 112 -11.96 3.14 -3.46
N ARG A 113 -11.51 2.45 -2.40
CA ARG A 113 -11.80 2.84 -1.02
C ARG A 113 -11.05 4.10 -0.58
N ALA A 114 -9.88 4.37 -1.15
CA ALA A 114 -9.14 5.61 -0.92
C ALA A 114 -9.91 6.85 -1.42
N LEU A 115 -10.81 6.71 -2.40
CA LEU A 115 -11.56 7.82 -2.97
C LEU A 115 -12.64 8.31 -2.00
N VAL A 116 -12.33 9.41 -1.32
CA VAL A 116 -13.20 10.13 -0.38
C VAL A 116 -13.55 11.50 -0.94
N HIS A 117 -14.81 11.86 -0.88
CA HIS A 117 -15.28 13.15 -1.32
C HIS A 117 -14.67 14.27 -0.45
N PRO A 118 -14.00 15.28 -1.04
CA PRO A 118 -13.21 16.25 -0.28
C PRO A 118 -14.02 17.19 0.62
N VAL A 119 -15.27 17.48 0.26
CA VAL A 119 -16.16 18.35 1.08
C VAL A 119 -16.88 17.60 2.19
N ASN A 120 -17.55 16.49 1.89
CA ASN A 120 -18.41 15.79 2.86
C ASN A 120 -17.74 14.58 3.55
N GLY A 121 -16.51 14.22 3.16
CA GLY A 121 -15.75 13.13 3.77
C GLY A 121 -16.31 11.72 3.51
N ARG A 122 -17.30 11.57 2.63
CA ARG A 122 -17.92 10.26 2.33
C ARG A 122 -17.13 9.52 1.26
N HIS A 123 -17.06 8.20 1.38
CA HIS A 123 -16.50 7.35 0.33
C HIS A 123 -17.37 7.35 -0.92
N LEU A 124 -16.74 7.53 -2.07
CA LEU A 124 -17.41 7.44 -3.38
C LEU A 124 -17.91 6.01 -3.64
N PHE A 125 -17.17 5.03 -3.13
CA PHE A 125 -17.46 3.61 -3.24
C PHE A 125 -17.78 3.03 -1.87
N SER A 126 -19.08 2.92 -1.57
CA SER A 126 -19.54 2.19 -0.38
C SER A 126 -19.19 0.70 -0.49
N TRP A 127 -19.12 0.00 0.65
CA TRP A 127 -18.83 -1.43 0.65
C TRP A 127 -19.81 -2.26 -0.18
N ARG A 128 -21.10 -1.88 -0.16
CA ARG A 128 -22.14 -2.54 -0.96
C ARG A 128 -21.95 -2.30 -2.44
N ARG A 129 -21.70 -1.04 -2.84
CA ARG A 129 -21.40 -0.67 -4.23
C ARG A 129 -20.18 -1.40 -4.78
N LEU A 130 -19.14 -1.60 -3.97
CA LEU A 130 -18.00 -2.43 -4.36
C LEU A 130 -18.36 -3.90 -4.49
N GLY A 131 -19.20 -4.42 -3.60
CA GLY A 131 -19.70 -5.79 -3.71
C GLY A 131 -20.42 -6.02 -5.04
N GLU A 132 -21.33 -5.12 -5.40
CA GLU A 132 -22.04 -5.13 -6.69
C GLU A 132 -21.08 -5.02 -7.88
N LEU A 133 -20.14 -4.07 -7.84
CA LEU A 133 -19.16 -3.85 -8.91
C LEU A 133 -18.23 -5.06 -9.14
N MET A 134 -17.92 -5.83 -8.09
CA MET A 134 -17.01 -6.97 -8.15
C MET A 134 -17.74 -8.33 -8.17
N GLY A 135 -19.09 -8.34 -8.11
CA GLY A 135 -19.87 -9.58 -8.01
C GLY A 135 -19.60 -10.40 -6.75
N ALA A 136 -19.31 -9.74 -5.62
CA ALA A 136 -18.95 -10.40 -4.36
C ALA A 136 -19.68 -9.80 -3.15
N ASP A 137 -19.81 -10.55 -2.06
CA ASP A 137 -20.40 -10.02 -0.84
C ASP A 137 -19.54 -8.92 -0.21
N HIS A 138 -20.18 -7.88 0.32
CA HIS A 138 -19.52 -6.74 0.94
C HIS A 138 -18.62 -7.09 2.14
N LYS A 139 -18.86 -8.21 2.85
CA LYS A 139 -17.94 -8.71 3.90
C LYS A 139 -16.68 -9.30 3.30
N ALA A 140 -16.78 -9.98 2.16
CA ALA A 140 -15.61 -10.45 1.42
C ALA A 140 -14.76 -9.27 0.96
N ILE A 141 -15.39 -8.21 0.42
CA ILE A 141 -14.70 -6.97 0.05
C ILE A 141 -13.97 -6.33 1.24
N GLN A 142 -14.61 -6.25 2.42
CA GLN A 142 -13.99 -5.70 3.62
C GLN A 142 -12.75 -6.51 4.04
N ARG A 143 -12.82 -7.84 3.97
CA ARG A 143 -11.69 -8.72 4.26
C ARG A 143 -10.56 -8.53 3.25
N TRP A 144 -10.87 -8.53 1.95
CA TRP A 144 -9.89 -8.30 0.89
C TRP A 144 -9.24 -6.92 0.98
N HIS A 145 -10.00 -5.89 1.37
CA HIS A 145 -9.43 -4.58 1.66
C HIS A 145 -8.40 -4.66 2.80
N ALA A 146 -8.73 -5.31 3.91
CA ALA A 146 -7.79 -5.50 5.03
C ALA A 146 -6.53 -6.28 4.60
N ASP A 147 -6.68 -7.30 3.74
CA ASP A 147 -5.55 -8.02 3.16
C ASP A 147 -4.65 -7.12 2.29
N GLY A 148 -5.26 -6.26 1.46
CA GLY A 148 -4.52 -5.28 0.66
C GLY A 148 -3.74 -4.29 1.52
N ILE A 149 -4.35 -3.76 2.58
CA ILE A 149 -3.68 -2.87 3.54
C ILE A 149 -2.50 -3.56 4.24
N ARG A 150 -2.67 -4.83 4.63
CA ARG A 150 -1.59 -5.62 5.24
C ARG A 150 -0.41 -5.80 4.30
N ILE A 151 -0.65 -6.12 3.02
CA ILE A 151 0.40 -6.26 2.01
C ILE A 151 1.21 -4.97 1.87
N ILE A 152 0.54 -3.82 1.82
CA ILE A 152 1.21 -2.52 1.72
C ILE A 152 2.06 -2.25 2.97
N LEU A 153 1.53 -2.50 4.17
CA LEU A 153 2.29 -2.31 5.41
C LEU A 153 3.53 -3.20 5.46
N ASP A 154 3.41 -4.47 5.10
CA ASP A 154 4.52 -5.41 5.11
C ASP A 154 5.63 -4.96 4.14
N ALA A 155 5.26 -4.49 2.96
CA ALA A 155 6.21 -3.94 1.98
C ALA A 155 6.89 -2.65 2.49
N LEU A 156 6.16 -1.73 3.12
CA LEU A 156 6.73 -0.51 3.69
C LEU A 156 7.71 -0.81 4.83
N ARG A 157 7.42 -1.80 5.67
CA ARG A 157 8.33 -2.25 6.74
C ARG A 157 9.61 -2.85 6.17
N GLN A 158 9.51 -3.64 5.10
CA GLN A 158 10.67 -4.20 4.40
C GLN A 158 11.58 -3.09 3.84
N GLN A 159 10.99 -2.09 3.16
CA GLN A 159 11.74 -0.95 2.63
C GLN A 159 12.43 -0.12 3.73
N ALA A 160 11.76 0.08 4.87
CA ALA A 160 12.34 0.76 6.02
C ALA A 160 13.53 -0.01 6.61
N ALA A 161 13.43 -1.35 6.69
CA ALA A 161 14.51 -2.21 7.16
C ALA A 161 15.72 -2.20 6.20
N GLU A 162 15.49 -2.13 4.89
CA GLU A 162 16.55 -2.02 3.88
C GLU A 162 17.25 -0.66 3.95
N THR A 163 16.49 0.42 4.14
CA THR A 163 17.04 1.79 4.23
C THR A 163 17.87 2.00 5.50
N GLY A 164 17.50 1.33 6.60
CA GLY A 164 18.24 1.36 7.87
C GLY A 164 19.47 0.45 7.91
N ARG A 165 19.71 -0.37 6.87
CA ARG A 165 20.88 -1.22 6.78
C ARG A 165 22.09 -0.33 6.41
N PRO A 166 23.13 -0.22 7.25
CA PRO A 166 24.32 0.52 6.86
C PRO A 166 24.85 -0.11 5.58
N SER A 167 25.00 0.70 4.53
CA SER A 167 25.63 0.29 3.29
C SER A 167 26.99 -0.33 3.63
N SER A 168 27.08 -1.65 3.55
CA SER A 168 28.36 -2.35 3.66
C SER A 168 29.30 -1.69 2.64
N PRO A 169 30.48 -1.19 3.02
CA PRO A 169 31.37 -0.56 2.07
C PRO A 169 31.63 -1.59 0.97
N ALA A 170 31.27 -1.22 -0.26
CA ALA A 170 31.55 -2.02 -1.43
C ALA A 170 33.02 -2.41 -1.37
N THR A 171 33.30 -3.69 -1.16
CA THR A 171 34.65 -4.22 -1.29
C THR A 171 35.10 -3.86 -2.70
N PRO A 172 36.10 -2.98 -2.89
CA PRO A 172 36.57 -2.70 -4.23
C PRO A 172 37.00 -4.03 -4.86
N PRO A 173 36.74 -4.24 -6.16
CA PRO A 173 37.21 -5.45 -6.82
C PRO A 173 38.72 -5.53 -6.62
N VAL A 174 39.17 -6.61 -5.97
CA VAL A 174 40.59 -6.94 -5.82
C VAL A 174 41.13 -7.04 -7.25
N MET A 175 41.82 -5.98 -7.68
CA MET A 175 42.62 -5.98 -8.90
C MET A 175 43.72 -7.01 -8.68
N THR A 176 43.42 -8.24 -9.09
CA THR A 176 44.40 -9.32 -9.18
C THR A 176 45.44 -8.86 -10.19
N ALA A 177 46.62 -8.53 -9.70
CA ALA A 177 47.75 -8.08 -10.50
C ALA A 177 48.10 -9.16 -11.53
N MET A 178 47.90 -8.85 -12.80
CA MET A 178 48.39 -9.64 -13.93
C MET A 178 49.91 -9.46 -14.06
N PRO A 179 50.72 -10.54 -14.06
CA PRO A 179 52.16 -10.45 -14.21
C PRO A 179 52.56 -10.30 -15.68
N GLY A 180 53.35 -9.27 -15.97
CA GLY A 180 54.41 -9.27 -16.99
C GLY A 180 54.04 -9.38 -18.47
N ARG A 181 53.94 -8.24 -19.16
CA ARG A 181 54.29 -8.15 -20.59
C ARG A 181 55.62 -7.40 -20.74
N ARG A 182 56.68 -8.13 -21.10
CA ARG A 182 57.93 -7.56 -21.62
C ARG A 182 57.66 -7.01 -23.02
N ALA A 183 58.07 -5.77 -23.27
CA ALA A 183 58.09 -5.16 -24.60
C ALA A 183 59.25 -5.76 -25.44
N PRO A 184 59.06 -6.00 -26.75
CA PRO A 184 60.17 -6.33 -27.64
C PRO A 184 60.95 -5.07 -28.02
N SER A 185 62.27 -5.17 -27.88
CA SER A 185 63.27 -4.21 -28.34
C SER A 185 63.23 -4.07 -29.86
N LEU A 186 63.07 -2.84 -30.34
CA LEU A 186 63.24 -2.46 -31.74
C LEU A 186 64.74 -2.19 -31.98
N ASP A 187 65.46 -3.24 -32.35
CA ASP A 187 66.73 -3.15 -33.06
C ASP A 187 66.50 -3.79 -34.43
N ARG A 188 66.36 -2.96 -35.47
CA ARG A 188 66.88 -3.19 -36.83
C ARG A 188 66.33 -2.17 -37.84
N LEU A 189 67.31 -1.56 -38.52
CA LEU A 189 67.29 -0.83 -39.80
C LEU A 189 66.97 0.66 -39.73
#